data_AF-A0A930EZV7-F1
#
_entry.id   AF-A0A930EZV7-F1
#
_cell.length_a   1.000
_cell.length_b   1.000
_cell.length_c   1.000
_cell.angle_alpha   90.00
_cell.angle_beta   90.00
_cell.angle_gamma   90.00
#
_symmetry.space_group_name_H-M   'P 1'
#
loop_
_entity.id
_entity.type
_entity.pdbx_description
1 polymer ?
#
loop_
_entity_poly.entity_id
_entity_poly.type
_entity_poly.pdbx_seq_one_letter_code
_entity_poly.pdbx_strand_id
1 'polypeptide(L)'
;MKTIEINKFNVEQFIGKKLYTSYSGYAGQGGKDEFILGEVISEWDLASRSIMDFGEFEGKTRQEYWASFFTNEQVIYSQNKLLLITADGRNTFIYCNNLEDDYFCCSDDDRYVTFRIEE
;
A
#
# COMPACT_ATOMS: atom_id res chain seq x y z
N MET A 1 -9.11 18.45 13.08
CA MET A 1 -8.44 17.23 12.59
C MET A 1 -7.85 16.49 13.77
N LYS A 2 -8.19 15.22 13.92
CA LYS A 2 -7.71 14.35 15.00
C LYS A 2 -6.67 13.38 14.45
N THR A 3 -5.51 13.29 15.09
CA THR A 3 -4.53 12.23 14.81
C THR A 3 -5.07 10.90 15.31
N ILE A 4 -4.96 9.88 14.48
CA ILE A 4 -5.42 8.53 14.77
C ILE A 4 -4.31 7.53 14.47
N GLU A 5 -4.36 6.40 15.16
CA GLU A 5 -3.48 5.27 14.89
C GLU A 5 -4.15 4.37 13.86
N ILE A 6 -3.47 4.14 12.74
CA ILE A 6 -3.86 3.15 11.73
C ILE A 6 -2.74 2.11 11.62
N ASN A 7 -3.10 0.85 11.79
CA ASN A 7 -2.23 -0.31 11.72
C ASN A 7 -2.96 -1.47 11.03
N LYS A 8 -2.26 -2.59 10.80
CA LYS A 8 -2.84 -3.74 10.07
C LYS A 8 -4.12 -4.32 10.69
N PHE A 9 -4.36 -4.11 11.98
CA PHE A 9 -5.50 -4.67 12.70
C PHE A 9 -6.76 -3.81 12.62
N ASN A 10 -6.64 -2.51 12.34
CA ASN A 10 -7.76 -1.58 12.36
C ASN A 10 -7.99 -0.82 11.05
N VAL A 11 -7.08 -0.92 10.08
CA VAL A 11 -7.09 -0.15 8.83
C VAL A 11 -8.41 -0.26 8.06
N GLU A 12 -9.04 -1.43 8.04
CA GLU A 12 -10.31 -1.64 7.32
C GLU A 12 -11.47 -0.79 7.86
N GLN A 13 -11.42 -0.39 9.14
CA GLN A 13 -12.44 0.47 9.76
C GLN A 13 -12.45 1.90 9.18
N PHE A 14 -11.41 2.25 8.42
CA PHE A 14 -11.24 3.55 7.80
C PHE A 14 -11.58 3.56 6.31
N ILE A 15 -12.00 2.43 5.74
CA ILE A 15 -12.50 2.39 4.36
C ILE A 15 -13.72 3.33 4.24
N GLY A 16 -13.73 4.13 3.17
CA GLY A 16 -14.71 5.18 2.91
C GLY A 16 -14.47 6.48 3.67
N LYS A 17 -13.51 6.54 4.61
CA LYS A 17 -13.16 7.76 5.33
C LYS A 17 -12.12 8.57 4.57
N LYS A 18 -12.22 9.89 4.70
CA LYS A 18 -11.21 10.83 4.25
C LYS A 18 -10.03 10.83 5.23
N LEU A 19 -8.85 10.52 4.72
CA LEU A 19 -7.60 10.48 5.46
C LEU A 19 -6.69 11.61 4.98
N TYR A 20 -6.05 12.25 5.96
CA TYR A 20 -4.98 13.19 5.76
C TYR A 20 -3.69 12.55 6.26
N THR A 21 -2.72 12.38 5.37
CA THR A 21 -1.47 11.70 5.69
C THR A 21 -0.29 12.65 5.60
N SER A 22 0.73 12.36 6.41
CA SER A 22 2.03 13.00 6.27
C SER A 22 3.14 12.07 6.74
N TYR A 23 4.29 12.15 6.11
CA TYR A 23 5.49 11.44 6.54
C TYR A 23 6.71 12.36 6.49
N SER A 24 7.65 12.10 7.40
CA SER A 24 8.94 12.77 7.41
C SER A 24 9.88 12.07 6.43
N GLY A 25 10.60 12.86 5.64
CA GLY A 25 11.65 12.35 4.75
C GLY A 25 12.95 13.13 4.95
N TYR A 26 14.06 12.55 4.52
CA TYR A 26 15.36 13.22 4.55
C TYR A 26 15.47 14.31 3.47
N ALA A 27 16.19 15.40 3.74
CA ALA A 27 16.49 16.47 2.76
C ALA A 27 15.27 16.99 1.97
N GLY A 28 14.12 17.16 2.63
CA GLY A 28 12.91 17.69 2.00
C GLY A 28 12.05 16.65 1.28
N GLN A 29 12.40 15.36 1.34
CA GLN A 29 11.60 14.25 0.78
C GLN A 29 10.36 13.89 1.62
N GLY A 30 9.92 14.77 2.54
CA GLY A 30 8.67 14.57 3.26
C GLY A 30 7.48 14.78 2.33
N GLY A 31 6.35 14.17 2.67
CA GLY A 31 5.14 14.26 1.85
C GLY A 31 3.89 14.49 2.69
N LYS A 32 2.86 15.00 2.03
CA LYS A 32 1.50 15.08 2.53
C LYS A 32 0.56 14.61 1.43
N ASP A 33 -0.47 13.87 1.79
CA ASP A 33 -1.52 13.45 0.86
C ASP A 33 -2.88 13.52 1.55
N GLU A 34 -3.93 13.61 0.75
CA GLU A 34 -5.32 13.66 1.18
C GLU A 34 -6.15 12.81 0.23
N PHE A 35 -6.84 11.81 0.76
CA PHE A 35 -7.62 10.88 -0.04
C PHE A 35 -8.74 10.22 0.76
N ILE A 36 -9.72 9.67 0.06
CA ILE A 36 -10.69 8.74 0.66
C ILE A 36 -10.10 7.35 0.51
N LEU A 37 -9.96 6.61 1.62
CA LEU A 37 -9.49 5.23 1.57
C LEU A 37 -10.57 4.37 0.88
N GLY A 38 -10.23 3.77 -0.26
CA GLY A 38 -11.14 2.92 -1.03
C GLY A 38 -11.01 1.45 -0.66
N GLU A 39 -9.77 0.99 -0.53
CA GLU A 39 -9.48 -0.42 -0.34
C GLU A 39 -8.12 -0.62 0.36
N VAL A 40 -8.03 -1.72 1.11
CA VAL A 40 -6.77 -2.27 1.62
C VAL A 40 -6.53 -3.59 0.91
N ILE A 41 -5.41 -3.74 0.23
CA ILE A 41 -5.14 -4.90 -0.64
C ILE A 41 -3.69 -5.33 -0.52
N SER A 42 -3.40 -6.64 -0.69
CA SER A 42 -2.02 -7.11 -0.75
C SER A 42 -1.30 -6.65 -2.03
N GLU A 43 0.03 -6.54 -1.99
CA GLU A 43 0.84 -6.27 -3.19
C GLU A 43 0.63 -7.34 -4.25
N TRP A 44 0.52 -8.59 -3.81
CA TRP A 44 0.26 -9.75 -4.65
C TRP A 44 -1.07 -9.63 -5.40
N ASP A 45 -2.15 -9.27 -4.71
CA ASP A 45 -3.47 -9.16 -5.32
C ASP A 45 -3.60 -7.90 -6.18
N LEU A 46 -2.96 -6.80 -5.79
CA LEU A 46 -2.89 -5.59 -6.61
C LEU A 46 -2.18 -5.88 -7.96
N ALA A 47 -1.12 -6.69 -7.95
CA ALA A 47 -0.42 -7.09 -9.17
C ALA A 47 -1.30 -7.85 -10.18
N SER A 48 -2.36 -8.53 -9.72
CA SER A 48 -3.31 -9.21 -10.61
C SER A 48 -4.10 -8.25 -11.50
N ARG A 49 -4.18 -6.96 -11.13
CA ARG A 49 -4.93 -5.93 -11.85
C ARG A 49 -4.14 -5.26 -12.97
N SER A 50 -2.82 -5.42 -12.99
CA SER A 50 -1.97 -4.83 -14.02
C SER A 50 -1.74 -5.85 -15.12
N ILE A 51 -2.18 -5.53 -16.33
CA ILE A 51 -1.83 -6.30 -17.52
C ILE A 51 -0.45 -5.84 -18.02
N MET A 52 0.37 -6.81 -18.39
CA MET A 52 1.70 -6.62 -18.95
C MET A 52 1.58 -6.45 -20.47
N ASP A 53 2.38 -5.55 -21.03
CA ASP A 53 2.33 -5.13 -22.43
C ASP A 53 3.63 -5.44 -23.19
N PHE A 54 4.43 -6.40 -22.71
CA PHE A 54 5.72 -6.72 -23.29
C PHE A 54 6.06 -8.21 -23.26
N GLY A 55 6.81 -8.63 -24.28
CA GLY A 55 7.47 -9.94 -24.34
C GLY A 55 6.50 -11.13 -24.27
N GLU A 56 6.98 -12.24 -23.70
CA GLU A 56 6.18 -13.47 -23.53
C GLU A 56 5.04 -13.33 -22.51
N PHE A 57 5.00 -12.22 -21.77
CA PHE A 57 3.97 -11.92 -20.79
C PHE A 57 2.92 -10.93 -21.30
N GLU A 58 2.94 -10.53 -22.57
CA GLU A 58 1.91 -9.67 -23.13
C GLU A 58 0.50 -10.28 -22.91
N GLY A 59 -0.41 -9.49 -22.35
CA GLY A 59 -1.77 -9.93 -22.00
C GLY A 59 -1.87 -10.75 -20.71
N LYS A 60 -0.75 -11.03 -20.03
CA LYS A 60 -0.69 -11.65 -18.71
C LYS A 60 -0.75 -10.61 -17.61
N THR A 61 -1.15 -11.02 -16.42
CA THR A 61 -1.12 -10.16 -15.24
C THR A 61 0.31 -10.02 -14.69
N ARG A 62 0.61 -8.92 -14.00
CA ARG A 62 1.89 -8.77 -13.28
C ARG A 62 2.06 -9.86 -12.22
N GLN A 63 0.96 -10.33 -11.63
CA GLN A 63 0.97 -11.46 -10.71
C GLN A 63 1.44 -12.76 -11.39
N GLU A 64 0.97 -13.08 -12.59
CA GLU A 64 1.47 -14.22 -13.38
C GLU A 64 2.95 -14.06 -13.74
N TYR A 65 3.37 -12.85 -14.10
CA TYR A 65 4.78 -12.56 -14.33
C TYR A 65 5.62 -12.82 -13.08
N TRP A 66 5.24 -12.30 -11.93
CA TRP A 66 5.94 -12.54 -10.66
C TRP A 66 5.96 -14.02 -10.29
N ALA A 67 4.84 -14.73 -10.45
CA ALA A 67 4.75 -16.17 -10.20
C ALA A 67 5.75 -17.00 -11.03
N SER A 68 6.22 -16.48 -12.17
CA SER A 68 7.18 -17.19 -13.01
C SER A 68 8.62 -17.20 -12.48
N PHE A 69 8.98 -16.28 -11.58
CA PHE A 69 10.35 -16.16 -11.07
C PHE A 69 10.48 -15.88 -9.56
N PHE A 70 9.38 -15.56 -8.86
CA PHE A 70 9.40 -15.42 -7.40
C PHE A 70 9.59 -16.78 -6.74
N THR A 71 10.37 -16.81 -5.66
CA THR A 71 10.37 -17.92 -4.70
C THR A 71 9.08 -17.89 -3.87
N ASN A 72 8.75 -19.02 -3.22
CA ASN A 72 7.60 -19.07 -2.31
C ASN A 72 7.69 -18.02 -1.19
N GLU A 73 8.89 -17.74 -0.68
CA GLU A 73 9.12 -16.72 0.35
C GLU A 73 8.78 -15.31 -0.17
N GLN A 74 9.17 -15.01 -1.42
CA GLN A 74 8.83 -13.73 -2.05
C GLN A 74 7.33 -13.59 -2.31
N VAL A 75 6.66 -14.66 -2.71
CA VAL A 75 5.19 -14.67 -2.85
C VAL A 75 4.52 -14.39 -1.51
N ILE A 76 4.94 -15.09 -0.43
CA ILE A 76 4.40 -14.87 0.91
C ILE A 76 4.65 -13.43 1.36
N TYR A 77 5.83 -12.89 1.10
CA TYR A 77 6.17 -11.50 1.42
C TYR A 77 5.20 -10.52 0.74
N SER A 78 5.00 -10.62 -0.58
CA SER A 78 4.06 -9.76 -1.31
C SER A 78 2.60 -9.96 -0.91
N GLN A 79 2.20 -11.17 -0.48
CA GLN A 79 0.85 -11.43 0.05
C GLN A 79 0.63 -10.76 1.42
N ASN A 80 1.69 -10.59 2.21
CA ASN A 80 1.61 -9.98 3.54
C ASN A 80 1.81 -8.46 3.53
N LYS A 81 2.29 -7.89 2.42
CA LYS A 81 2.46 -6.45 2.26
C LYS A 81 1.15 -5.80 1.84
N LEU A 82 0.49 -5.09 2.76
CA LEU A 82 -0.78 -4.40 2.52
C LEU A 82 -0.53 -3.00 1.97
N LEU A 83 -1.30 -2.58 0.96
CA LEU A 83 -1.28 -1.24 0.39
C LEU A 83 -2.63 -0.54 0.59
N LEU A 84 -2.56 0.78 0.73
CA LEU A 84 -3.75 1.64 0.74
C LEU A 84 -4.06 2.15 -0.67
N ILE A 85 -5.24 1.83 -1.16
CA ILE A 85 -5.76 2.31 -2.44
C ILE A 85 -6.86 3.32 -2.20
N THR A 86 -6.82 4.44 -2.91
CA THR A 86 -7.85 5.47 -2.81
C THR A 86 -9.17 5.02 -3.42
N ALA A 87 -10.27 5.68 -3.08
CA ALA A 87 -11.60 5.36 -3.62
C ALA A 87 -11.72 5.53 -5.15
N ASP A 88 -10.86 6.36 -5.77
CA ASP A 88 -10.74 6.52 -7.22
C ASP A 88 -9.71 5.57 -7.87
N GLY A 89 -9.11 4.65 -7.10
CA GLY A 89 -8.25 3.59 -7.60
C GLY A 89 -6.76 3.94 -7.71
N ARG A 90 -6.33 5.12 -7.23
CA ARG A 90 -4.92 5.51 -7.17
C ARG A 90 -4.20 4.71 -6.08
N ASN A 91 -3.02 4.18 -6.43
CA ASN A 91 -2.09 3.65 -5.44
C ASN A 91 -1.42 4.80 -4.68
N THR A 92 -1.54 4.81 -3.35
CA THR A 92 -0.96 5.85 -2.49
C THR A 92 0.52 5.66 -2.23
N PHE A 93 1.07 4.47 -2.53
CA PHE A 93 2.40 3.99 -2.13
C PHE A 93 2.62 3.92 -0.61
N ILE A 94 1.53 4.03 0.17
CA ILE A 94 1.54 3.77 1.61
C ILE A 94 1.27 2.28 1.80
N TYR A 95 2.15 1.59 2.52
CA TYR A 95 2.06 0.15 2.72
C TYR A 95 2.45 -0.26 4.14
N CYS A 96 2.06 -1.47 4.55
CA CYS A 96 2.47 -2.11 5.78
C CYS A 96 3.00 -3.51 5.44
N ASN A 97 4.26 -3.79 5.78
CA ASN A 97 4.82 -5.12 5.63
C ASN A 97 4.52 -5.94 6.90
N ASN A 98 3.45 -6.74 6.86
CA ASN A 98 2.95 -7.42 8.06
C ASN A 98 3.89 -8.46 8.67
N LEU A 99 4.94 -8.88 7.95
CA LEU A 99 5.96 -9.80 8.45
C LEU A 99 6.96 -9.11 9.39
N GLU A 100 7.17 -7.81 9.22
CA GLU A 100 8.19 -7.03 9.92
C GLU A 100 7.58 -6.00 10.87
N ASP A 101 6.41 -5.46 10.51
CA ASP A 101 5.79 -4.34 11.22
C ASP A 101 4.26 -4.53 11.30
N ASP A 102 3.60 -3.67 12.08
CA ASP A 102 2.15 -3.48 12.09
C ASP A 102 1.74 -2.07 11.66
N TYR A 103 2.67 -1.12 11.53
CA TYR A 103 2.43 0.25 11.10
C TYR A 103 2.66 0.48 9.60
N PHE A 104 1.97 1.47 9.06
CA PHE A 104 2.12 1.89 7.67
C PHE A 104 3.29 2.86 7.48
N CYS A 105 4.06 2.63 6.43
CA CYS A 105 5.17 3.45 5.95
C CYS A 105 4.95 3.88 4.50
N CYS A 106 5.81 4.76 3.97
CA CYS A 106 5.75 5.25 2.59
C CYS A 106 7.15 5.27 1.96
N SER A 107 7.27 4.77 0.72
CA SER A 107 8.53 4.58 -0.03
C SER A 107 9.47 3.55 0.59
N ASP A 108 9.94 3.80 1.81
CA ASP A 108 10.93 3.00 2.51
C ASP A 108 10.34 2.53 3.86
N ASP A 109 10.81 1.39 4.36
CA ASP A 109 10.28 0.75 5.58
C ASP A 109 10.50 1.56 6.86
N ASP A 110 11.30 2.63 6.83
CA ASP A 110 11.61 3.49 7.99
C ASP A 110 10.83 4.82 8.01
N ARG A 111 9.93 5.06 7.03
CA ARG A 111 9.16 6.31 6.92
C ARG A 111 7.70 6.14 7.33
N TYR A 112 7.48 6.09 8.64
CA TYR A 112 6.14 5.95 9.21
C TYR A 112 5.20 7.11 8.83
N VAL A 113 3.97 6.74 8.50
CA VAL A 113 2.93 7.68 8.09
C VAL A 113 2.08 8.09 9.30
N THR A 114 1.92 9.40 9.49
CA THR A 114 0.95 9.96 10.43
C THR A 114 -0.40 10.10 9.74
N PHE A 115 -1.46 9.58 10.36
CA PHE A 115 -2.84 9.67 9.86
C PHE A 115 -3.69 10.63 10.68
N ARG A 116 -4.55 11.40 9.99
CA ARG A 116 -5.55 12.28 10.61
C ARG A 116 -6.88 12.17 9.89
N ILE A 117 -7.97 12.42 10.62
CA ILE A 117 -9.34 12.51 10.10
C ILE A 117 -9.98 13.85 10.48
N GLU A 118 -10.97 14.28 9.71
CA GLU A 118 -11.92 15.32 10.16
C GLU A 118 -12.86 14.73 11.21
N GLU A 119 -13.22 15.55 12.21
CA GLU A 119 -14.21 15.21 13.24
C GLU A 119 -15.62 15.55 12.75
#